data_AF-A0A2N3I7P7-F1
#
_entry.id   AF-A0A2N3I7P7-F1
#
_cell.length_a   1.000
_cell.length_b   1.000
_cell.length_c   1.000
_cell.angle_alpha   90.00
_cell.angle_beta   90.00
_cell.angle_gamma   90.00
#
_symmetry.space_group_name_H-M   'P 1'
#
loop_
_entity.id
_entity.type
_entity.pdbx_description
1 polymer ?
#
loop_
_entity_poly.entity_id
_entity_poly.type
_entity_poly.pdbx_seq_one_letter_code
_entity_poly.pdbx_strand_id
1 'polypeptide(L)'
;MMHQNYYFLRAFTQEIEPILKGMELATCFSQNKDEIIFGFCNPQQDLYIRATLQSDFACFHTLNEFHRAKKIQSSDKIFSLKK
;
A
#
# COMPACT_ATOMS: atom_id res chain seq x y z
N MET A 1 -9.11 -9.06 -21.18
CA MET A 1 -9.37 -7.72 -21.77
C MET A 1 -9.87 -6.81 -20.66
N MET A 2 -9.11 -5.74 -20.37
CA MET A 2 -9.29 -4.72 -19.32
C MET A 2 -9.78 -5.21 -17.95
N HIS A 3 -8.94 -5.99 -17.26
CA HIS A 3 -8.99 -6.09 -15.81
C HIS A 3 -8.22 -4.89 -15.26
N GLN A 4 -8.89 -4.02 -14.48
CA GLN A 4 -8.48 -2.66 -14.07
C GLN A 4 -8.68 -1.53 -15.09
N ASN A 5 -9.94 -1.31 -15.43
CA ASN A 5 -10.37 -0.04 -15.99
C ASN A 5 -10.61 1.00 -14.87
N TYR A 6 -10.75 2.27 -15.25
CA TYR A 6 -11.09 3.38 -14.36
C TYR A 6 -12.27 3.09 -13.40
N TYR A 7 -13.24 2.28 -13.83
CA TYR A 7 -14.40 1.93 -13.01
C TYR A 7 -14.04 1.05 -11.81
N PHE A 8 -13.11 0.11 -11.97
CA PHE A 8 -12.59 -0.66 -10.83
C PHE A 8 -11.88 0.25 -9.84
N LEU A 9 -10.98 1.12 -10.31
CA LEU A 9 -10.25 2.04 -9.44
C LEU A 9 -11.20 2.96 -8.70
N ARG A 10 -12.24 3.48 -9.36
CA ARG A 10 -13.25 4.31 -8.72
C ARG A 10 -13.95 3.58 -7.57
N ALA A 11 -14.47 2.36 -7.82
CA ALA A 11 -15.12 1.58 -6.78
C ALA A 11 -14.15 1.22 -5.64
N PHE A 12 -12.94 0.80 -5.98
CA PHE A 12 -11.89 0.49 -5.00
C PHE A 12 -11.52 1.70 -4.14
N THR A 13 -11.37 2.89 -4.74
CA THR A 13 -11.07 4.12 -4.00
C THR A 13 -12.19 4.49 -3.04
N GLN A 14 -13.45 4.27 -3.41
CA GLN A 14 -14.59 4.55 -2.53
C GLN A 14 -14.62 3.63 -1.30
N GLU A 15 -14.27 2.35 -1.47
CA GLU A 15 -14.21 1.40 -0.35
C GLU A 15 -13.00 1.63 0.56
N ILE A 16 -11.86 2.04 0.00
CA ILE A 16 -10.60 2.15 0.76
C ILE A 16 -10.40 3.52 1.42
N GLU A 17 -11.03 4.57 0.91
CA GLU A 17 -10.97 5.92 1.49
C GLU A 17 -11.30 5.96 3.00
N PRO A 18 -12.40 5.37 3.51
CA PRO A 18 -12.67 5.38 4.94
C PRO A 18 -11.64 4.60 5.76
N ILE A 19 -11.00 3.57 5.18
CA ILE A 19 -9.98 2.75 5.83
C ILE A 19 -8.67 3.52 5.94
N LEU A 20 -8.27 4.22 4.88
CA LEU A 20 -7.03 5.01 4.84
C LEU A 20 -7.16 6.34 5.58
N LYS A 21 -8.37 6.78 5.92
CA LYS A 21 -8.58 8.05 6.60
C LYS A 21 -7.87 8.06 7.95
N GLY A 22 -6.96 9.02 8.13
CA GLY A 22 -6.15 9.14 9.34
C GLY A 22 -4.93 8.21 9.39
N MET A 23 -4.64 7.50 8.29
CA MET A 23 -3.37 6.80 8.11
C MET A 23 -2.40 7.65 7.28
N GLU A 24 -1.10 7.50 7.56
CA GLU A 24 -0.02 8.13 6.81
C GLU A 24 0.69 7.08 5.96
N LEU A 25 1.12 7.44 4.74
CA LEU A 25 1.94 6.57 3.91
C LEU A 25 3.37 6.53 4.47
N ALA A 26 3.73 5.44 5.13
CA ALA A 26 5.03 5.28 5.78
C ALA A 26 6.10 4.70 4.86
N THR A 27 5.71 3.80 3.95
CA THR A 27 6.64 3.14 3.03
C THR A 27 6.00 2.85 1.67
N CYS A 28 6.83 2.82 0.63
CA CYS A 28 6.46 2.38 -0.70
C CYS A 28 7.66 1.67 -1.32
N PHE A 29 7.50 0.40 -1.71
CA PHE A 29 8.59 -0.40 -2.26
C PHE A 29 8.07 -1.51 -3.18
N SER A 30 8.98 -2.16 -3.88
CA SER A 30 8.70 -3.32 -4.72
C SER A 30 9.52 -4.51 -4.20
N GLN A 31 8.92 -5.70 -4.15
CA GLN A 31 9.66 -6.95 -3.86
C GLN A 31 9.82 -7.79 -5.12
N ASN A 32 8.82 -7.77 -5.99
CA ASN A 32 8.83 -8.46 -7.27
C ASN A 32 8.73 -7.48 -8.43
N LYS A 33 9.21 -7.91 -9.60
CA LYS A 33 8.97 -7.19 -10.85
C LYS A 33 7.45 -7.04 -11.06
N ASP A 34 7.04 -5.86 -11.54
CA ASP A 34 5.63 -5.55 -11.82
C ASP A 34 4.74 -5.56 -10.56
N GLU A 35 5.31 -5.20 -9.40
CA GLU A 35 4.62 -5.08 -8.12
C GLU A 35 5.05 -3.80 -7.38
N ILE A 36 4.08 -3.14 -6.73
CA ILE A 36 4.31 -2.07 -5.76
C ILE A 36 3.54 -2.40 -4.48
N ILE A 37 4.16 -2.21 -3.32
CA ILE A 37 3.56 -2.34 -2.00
C ILE A 37 3.57 -0.96 -1.33
N PHE A 38 2.40 -0.50 -0.94
CA PHE A 38 2.20 0.70 -0.13
C PHE A 38 1.94 0.28 1.32
N GLY A 39 2.75 0.79 2.24
CA GLY A 39 2.58 0.59 3.67
C GLY A 39 2.10 1.88 4.33
N PHE A 40 0.89 1.83 4.87
CA PHE A 40 0.26 2.89 5.63
C PHE A 40 0.31 2.55 7.12
N CYS A 41 0.43 3.56 7.97
CA CYS A 41 0.34 3.36 9.41
C CYS A 41 -0.40 4.50 10.10
N ASN A 42 -0.91 4.20 11.28
CA ASN A 42 -1.33 5.17 12.28
C ASN A 42 -0.89 4.62 13.67
N PRO A 43 -1.13 5.34 14.78
CA PRO A 43 -0.73 4.85 16.10
C PRO A 43 -1.39 3.54 16.54
N GLN A 44 -2.47 3.09 15.87
CA GLN A 44 -3.24 1.91 16.25
C GLN A 44 -2.88 0.68 15.42
N GLN A 45 -2.57 0.85 14.13
CA GLN A 45 -2.39 -0.25 13.19
C GLN A 45 -1.60 0.14 11.93
N ASP A 46 -1.10 -0.90 11.27
CA ASP A 46 -0.53 -0.84 9.93
C ASP A 46 -1.51 -1.43 8.92
N LEU A 47 -1.47 -0.93 7.68
CA LEU A 47 -2.17 -1.47 6.54
C LEU A 47 -1.23 -1.52 5.33
N TYR A 48 -1.19 -2.66 4.65
CA TYR A 48 -0.42 -2.81 3.43
C TYR A 48 -1.35 -3.07 2.25
N ILE A 49 -1.13 -2.35 1.17
CA ILE A 49 -1.82 -2.53 -0.10
C ILE A 49 -0.78 -2.95 -1.13
N ARG A 50 -0.98 -4.11 -1.76
CA ARG A 50 -0.20 -4.54 -2.91
C ARG A 50 -0.93 -4.15 -4.19
N ALA A 51 -0.20 -3.56 -5.11
CA ALA A 51 -0.57 -3.36 -6.49
C ALA A 51 0.26 -4.30 -7.37
N THR A 52 -0.41 -5.22 -8.06
CA THR A 52 0.21 -6.01 -9.14
C THR A 52 -0.06 -5.29 -10.46
N LEU A 53 0.96 -5.12 -11.31
CA LEU A 53 0.95 -4.27 -12.51
C LEU A 53 1.59 -5.00 -13.71
N GLN A 54 1.19 -6.25 -13.95
CA GLN A 54 1.66 -7.03 -15.10
C GLN A 54 1.06 -6.48 -16.41
N SER A 55 1.71 -6.77 -17.54
CA SER A 55 1.31 -6.22 -18.85
C SER A 55 -0.08 -6.69 -19.31
N ASP A 56 -0.56 -7.82 -18.80
CA ASP A 56 -1.86 -8.43 -19.09
C ASP A 56 -2.83 -8.40 -17.90
N PHE A 57 -2.34 -8.10 -16.70
CA PHE A 57 -3.10 -8.16 -15.46
C PHE A 57 -2.64 -7.11 -14.47
N ALA A 58 -3.58 -6.36 -13.91
CA ALA A 58 -3.29 -5.52 -12.77
C ALA A 58 -4.36 -5.74 -11.68
N CYS A 59 -3.98 -5.69 -10.40
CA CYS A 59 -4.90 -5.82 -9.26
C CYS A 59 -4.43 -5.01 -8.05
N PHE A 60 -5.36 -4.62 -7.18
CA PHE A 60 -5.06 -4.10 -5.84
C PHE A 60 -5.66 -5.03 -4.81
N HIS A 61 -4.91 -5.34 -3.76
CA HIS A 61 -5.41 -6.11 -2.62
C HIS A 61 -4.72 -5.70 -1.33
N THR A 62 -5.49 -5.75 -0.24
CA THR A 62 -4.99 -5.55 1.11
C THR A 62 -4.28 -6.81 1.59
N LEU A 63 -3.17 -6.65 2.30
CA LEU A 63 -2.45 -7.75 2.93
C LEU A 63 -2.84 -7.78 4.41
N ASN A 64 -3.59 -8.80 4.83
CA ASN A 64 -3.98 -8.96 6.24
C ASN A 64 -2.79 -9.31 7.14
N GLU A 65 -1.77 -9.98 6.59
CA GLU A 65 -0.53 -10.29 7.30
C GLU A 65 0.65 -10.03 6.36
N PHE A 66 1.43 -8.99 6.65
CA PHE A 66 2.67 -8.73 5.93
C PHE A 66 3.86 -9.16 6.77
N HIS A 67 4.34 -10.40 6.56
CA HIS A 67 5.61 -10.85 7.11
C HIS A 67 6.77 -10.16 6.39
N ARG A 68 7.14 -8.97 6.87
CA ARG A 68 8.33 -8.27 6.38
C ARG A 68 9.56 -9.16 6.59
N ALA A 69 10.12 -9.71 5.51
CA ALA A 69 11.41 -10.37 5.53
C ALA A 69 12.49 -9.34 5.90
N LYS A 70 12.87 -9.32 7.18
CA LYS A 70 13.93 -8.53 7.83
C LYS A 70 13.95 -7.01 7.55
N LYS A 71 13.86 -6.28 8.66
CA LYS A 71 14.03 -4.85 8.83
C LYS A 71 15.33 -4.34 8.15
N ILE A 72 15.22 -3.59 7.06
CA ILE A 72 16.14 -2.48 6.79
C ILE A 72 15.41 -1.22 7.28
N GLN A 73 15.89 -0.69 8.39
CA GLN A 73 15.38 0.50 9.04
C GLN A 73 15.99 1.71 8.33
N SER A 74 15.28 2.25 7.35
CA SER A 74 15.59 3.55 6.74
C SER A 74 14.51 4.61 7.01
N SER A 75 13.49 4.29 7.81
CA SER A 75 12.43 5.23 8.22
C SER A 75 12.63 5.88 9.59
N ASP A 76 13.84 5.82 10.18
CA ASP A 76 14.15 6.57 11.42
C ASP A 76 14.16 8.11 11.22
N LYS A 77 13.80 8.62 10.04
CA LYS A 77 13.86 10.06 9.73
C LYS A 77 12.52 10.77 9.54
N ILE A 78 11.39 10.08 9.40
CA ILE A 78 10.10 10.77 9.16
C ILE A 78 9.42 11.17 10.48
N PHE A 79 9.58 10.39 11.55
CA PHE A 79 8.99 10.71 12.87
C PHE A 79 9.76 11.78 13.68
N SER A 80 10.90 12.28 13.20
CA SER A 80 11.72 13.27 13.92
C SER A 80 11.43 14.74 13.58
N LEU A 81 10.43 15.04 12.73
CA LEU A 81 10.15 16.42 12.27
C LEU A 81 8.89 17.06 12.86
N LYS A 82 8.30 16.50 13.93
CA LYS A 82 7.36 17.21 14.78
C LYS A 82 7.97 17.41 16.17
N LYS A 83 8.76 18.47 16.32
CA LYS A 83 9.02 19.09 17.63
C LYS A 83 8.96 20.60 17.47
#